data_AF-A0AA88T448-F1
#
_entry.id   AF-A0AA88T448-F1
#
_cell.length_a   1.000
_cell.length_b   1.000
_cell.length_c   1.000
_cell.angle_alpha   90.00
_cell.angle_beta   90.00
_cell.angle_gamma   90.00
#
_symmetry.space_group_name_H-M   'P 1'
#
loop_
_entity.id
_entity.type
_entity.pdbx_description
1 polymer ?
#
loop_
_entity_poly.entity_id
_entity_poly.type
_entity_poly.pdbx_seq_one_letter_code
_entity_poly.pdbx_strand_id
1 'polypeptide(L)'
;MVMFHLEGELRVQTTPELKIARSFKKRVMMTSVKTWCLLSLSVLLLLSIAPTEAEVVKSMSECTGFLLQDPPKIPGILENGVIQDMNRYKVICQTHNDKRRFVTLYDIENKIPVFSAYKFKGAERGERPKVWMIEPELEGSNMKKQGFYNQAVDNDYKNYKDYTRGHLFPSFYTVDASDRESTFTLTNVVPQVKSFNEGSWNKMEICVKCVLEMYCKHNNVIEGYIVTGAKPGQQTLGTKKINIPSVLWSAFCCKTPHDKWIASAHWGDNTREDRGSKTMQTKTLEELEQQLNIDVFPGTQCPRSESVSEFYPGMSDECQCPAPASSAPPTTTTPTLTRHELMMLYRRSILICRNALRRRLNMPRSQSLKLRRLCLKVRRRPLWSDDTDSTYKELHEILSNSDLHHDVHWIE
;
A
#
# COMPACT_ATOMS: atom_id res chain seq x y z
N MET A 1 -3.61 42.70 40.46
CA MET A 1 -3.15 43.98 41.06
C MET A 1 -2.55 44.80 39.91
N VAL A 2 -3.38 45.27 38.96
CA VAL A 2 -4.19 46.52 38.89
C VAL A 2 -3.35 47.81 38.84
N MET A 3 -3.73 48.67 37.86
CA MET A 3 -3.42 50.10 37.59
C MET A 3 -2.64 50.28 36.26
N PHE A 4 -3.26 50.42 35.08
CA PHE A 4 -4.07 51.52 34.48
C PHE A 4 -3.41 52.91 34.45
N HIS A 5 -3.10 53.41 33.25
CA HIS A 5 -3.56 54.72 32.76
C HIS A 5 -3.53 54.77 31.22
N LEU A 6 -4.70 55.00 30.64
CA LEU A 6 -4.98 55.37 29.24
C LEU A 6 -5.61 56.76 29.32
N GLU A 7 -5.16 57.71 28.50
CA GLU A 7 -5.92 58.89 28.13
C GLU A 7 -6.06 58.89 26.61
N GLY A 8 -7.29 59.03 26.12
CA GLY A 8 -7.64 59.17 24.72
C GLY A 8 -8.05 60.58 24.37
N GLU A 9 -8.28 60.84 23.08
CA GLU A 9 -9.55 61.42 22.60
C GLU A 9 -9.56 61.52 21.06
N LEU A 10 -10.70 61.14 20.49
CA LEU A 10 -11.07 61.33 19.08
C LEU A 10 -11.36 62.82 18.81
N ARG A 11 -10.98 63.30 17.63
CA ARG A 11 -11.66 64.45 16.99
C ARG A 11 -12.03 64.16 15.55
N VAL A 12 -13.34 64.20 15.32
CA VAL A 12 -14.03 64.29 14.03
C VAL A 12 -13.81 65.70 13.46
N GLN A 13 -13.52 65.82 12.18
CA GLN A 13 -13.78 67.07 11.45
C GLN A 13 -14.18 66.81 10.00
N THR A 14 -15.13 67.63 9.60
CA THR A 14 -16.09 67.57 8.50
C THR A 14 -15.51 68.01 7.15
N THR A 15 -16.09 67.46 6.08
CA THR A 15 -16.00 67.92 4.68
C THR A 15 -16.40 69.38 4.46
N PRO A 16 -16.04 69.96 3.30
CA PRO A 16 -17.07 70.67 2.54
C PRO A 16 -17.14 70.27 1.05
N GLU A 17 -18.33 70.55 0.52
CA GLU A 17 -18.93 70.22 -0.78
C GLU A 17 -18.19 70.75 -2.02
N LEU A 18 -18.40 70.10 -3.18
CA LEU A 18 -18.52 70.80 -4.46
C LEU A 18 -19.71 70.24 -5.27
N LYS A 19 -20.60 71.16 -5.65
CA LYS A 19 -21.90 70.91 -6.31
C LYS A 19 -21.76 70.71 -7.83
N ILE A 20 -22.46 69.66 -8.28
CA ILE A 20 -23.42 69.58 -9.41
C ILE A 20 -22.99 70.13 -10.79
N ALA A 21 -22.92 69.22 -11.78
CA ALA A 21 -23.47 69.47 -13.11
C ALA A 21 -24.10 68.19 -13.69
N ARG A 22 -25.40 68.24 -13.96
CA ARG A 22 -26.20 67.23 -14.67
C ARG A 22 -25.85 67.25 -16.16
N SER A 23 -25.66 66.09 -16.79
CA SER A 23 -25.88 65.95 -18.24
C SER A 23 -26.26 64.51 -18.64
N PHE A 24 -27.47 64.40 -19.18
CA PHE A 24 -27.97 63.44 -20.16
C PHE A 24 -27.71 61.93 -19.99
N LYS A 25 -28.64 61.26 -19.29
CA LYS A 25 -28.90 59.83 -19.43
C LYS A 25 -29.56 59.56 -20.80
N LYS A 26 -28.78 59.20 -21.82
CA LYS A 26 -29.32 58.53 -23.01
C LYS A 26 -29.74 57.12 -22.59
N ARG A 27 -31.05 56.91 -22.53
CA ARG A 27 -31.70 55.62 -22.27
C ARG A 27 -31.47 54.74 -23.49
N VAL A 28 -30.37 53.97 -23.52
CA VAL A 28 -30.25 52.84 -24.43
C VAL A 28 -31.06 51.70 -23.81
N MET A 29 -32.25 51.43 -24.36
CA MET A 29 -32.93 50.16 -24.15
C MET A 29 -32.02 49.06 -24.68
N MET A 30 -31.27 48.41 -23.80
CA MET A 30 -30.69 47.12 -24.12
C MET A 30 -31.77 46.08 -23.84
N THR A 31 -32.34 45.58 -24.92
CA THR A 31 -33.37 44.56 -24.99
C THR A 31 -33.00 43.32 -24.16
N SER A 32 -34.02 42.79 -23.49
CA SER A 32 -34.07 41.66 -22.55
C SER A 32 -33.68 40.29 -23.13
N VAL A 33 -32.58 40.21 -23.92
CA VAL A 33 -32.12 38.97 -24.55
C VAL A 33 -30.65 38.68 -24.25
N LYS A 34 -29.82 39.69 -23.91
CA LYS A 34 -28.39 39.49 -23.62
C LYS A 34 -28.09 39.05 -22.19
N THR A 35 -28.99 39.29 -21.24
CA THR A 35 -28.76 38.93 -19.82
C THR A 35 -29.00 37.45 -19.55
N TRP A 36 -29.84 36.78 -20.34
CA TRP A 36 -30.08 35.34 -20.21
C TRP A 36 -28.94 34.49 -20.78
N CYS A 37 -28.29 34.93 -21.87
CA CYS A 37 -27.12 34.24 -22.42
C CYS A 37 -25.90 34.26 -21.47
N LEU A 38 -25.70 35.36 -20.74
CA LEU A 38 -24.58 35.50 -19.81
C LEU A 38 -24.76 34.64 -18.55
N LEU A 39 -26.00 34.51 -18.06
CA LEU A 39 -26.32 33.63 -16.93
C LEU A 39 -26.13 32.15 -17.29
N SER A 40 -26.54 31.73 -18.49
CA SER A 40 -26.28 30.36 -18.96
C SER A 40 -24.80 30.08 -19.20
N LEU A 41 -24.01 31.05 -19.70
CA LEU A 41 -22.56 30.89 -19.83
C LEU A 41 -21.87 30.80 -18.46
N SER A 42 -22.29 31.58 -17.46
CA SER A 42 -21.73 31.49 -16.10
C SER A 42 -22.09 30.19 -15.40
N VAL A 43 -23.29 29.63 -15.63
CA VAL A 43 -23.68 28.32 -15.11
C VAL A 43 -22.89 27.19 -15.79
N LEU A 44 -22.63 27.29 -17.10
CA LEU A 44 -21.76 26.36 -17.83
C LEU A 44 -20.28 26.47 -17.40
N LEU A 45 -19.77 27.68 -17.12
CA LEU A 45 -18.41 27.88 -16.59
C LEU A 45 -18.24 27.34 -15.16
N LEU A 46 -19.30 27.38 -14.35
CA LEU A 46 -19.33 26.81 -12.99
C LEU A 46 -19.51 25.29 -13.00
N LEU A 47 -20.08 24.71 -14.07
CA LEU A 47 -20.21 23.26 -14.26
C LEU A 47 -18.95 22.62 -14.87
N SER A 48 -18.05 23.41 -15.45
CA SER A 48 -16.79 22.93 -16.05
C SER A 48 -15.58 22.96 -15.10
N ILE A 49 -15.78 23.37 -13.84
CA ILE A 49 -14.75 23.19 -12.81
C ILE A 49 -14.93 21.75 -12.31
N ALA A 50 -14.28 20.81 -12.99
CA ALA A 50 -14.01 19.51 -12.37
C ALA A 50 -13.27 19.78 -11.04
N PRO A 51 -13.62 19.11 -9.93
CA PRO A 51 -12.91 19.31 -8.67
C PRO A 51 -11.42 19.03 -8.88
N THR A 52 -10.59 19.98 -8.47
CA THR A 52 -9.13 20.01 -8.60
C THR A 52 -8.43 19.21 -7.50
N GLU A 53 -9.04 18.13 -7.03
CA GLU A 53 -8.65 17.35 -5.85
C GLU A 53 -8.52 15.86 -6.24
N ALA A 54 -7.92 15.02 -5.37
CA ALA A 54 -7.90 13.59 -5.65
C ALA A 54 -9.33 13.03 -5.73
N GLU A 55 -9.54 12.17 -6.72
CA GLU A 55 -10.85 11.64 -7.06
C GLU A 55 -11.08 10.30 -6.34
N VAL A 56 -12.15 10.22 -5.53
CA VAL A 56 -12.59 8.95 -4.93
C VAL A 56 -13.49 8.21 -5.91
N VAL A 57 -12.95 7.17 -6.54
CA VAL A 57 -13.63 6.40 -7.60
C VAL A 57 -14.17 5.06 -7.09
N LYS A 58 -15.01 4.40 -7.89
CA LYS A 58 -15.67 3.14 -7.51
C LYS A 58 -14.84 1.90 -7.83
N SER A 59 -13.96 2.00 -8.82
CA SER A 59 -13.16 0.89 -9.32
C SER A 59 -11.69 1.26 -9.51
N MET A 60 -10.79 0.31 -9.26
CA MET A 60 -9.36 0.44 -9.56
C MET A 60 -9.10 0.73 -11.04
N SER A 61 -9.98 0.25 -11.94
CA SER A 61 -9.85 0.48 -13.38
C SER A 61 -10.07 1.93 -13.80
N GLU A 62 -10.69 2.75 -12.95
CA GLU A 62 -10.89 4.18 -13.22
C GLU A 62 -9.57 4.97 -13.03
N CYS A 63 -8.64 4.47 -12.20
CA CYS A 63 -7.29 5.04 -12.01
C CYS A 63 -6.25 4.32 -12.89
N THR A 64 -6.36 4.49 -14.21
CA THR A 64 -5.48 3.82 -15.18
C THR A 64 -4.03 4.32 -15.12
N GLY A 65 -3.08 3.43 -15.45
CA GLY A 65 -1.70 3.81 -15.75
C GLY A 65 -0.70 3.69 -14.60
N PHE A 66 -1.11 3.18 -13.44
CA PHE A 66 -0.21 2.92 -12.31
C PHE A 66 -0.02 1.42 -12.00
N LEU A 67 -0.95 0.60 -12.48
CA LEU A 67 -0.90 -0.85 -12.42
C LEU A 67 -0.38 -1.39 -13.75
N LEU A 68 0.39 -2.48 -13.69
CA LEU A 68 0.93 -3.12 -14.89
C LEU A 68 -0.18 -3.82 -15.70
N GLN A 69 -1.04 -4.55 -15.00
CA GLN A 69 -2.17 -5.30 -15.55
C GLN A 69 -3.33 -5.18 -14.55
N ASP A 70 -3.88 -6.31 -14.11
CA ASP A 70 -4.96 -6.34 -13.13
C ASP A 70 -4.48 -5.83 -11.75
N PRO A 71 -5.39 -5.28 -10.95
CA PRO A 71 -5.09 -4.88 -9.58
C PRO A 71 -4.62 -6.06 -8.72
N PRO A 72 -3.88 -5.80 -7.62
CA PRO A 72 -3.52 -6.82 -6.63
C PRO A 72 -4.75 -7.60 -6.16
N LYS A 73 -4.63 -8.93 -6.01
CA LYS A 73 -5.66 -9.73 -5.33
C LYS A 73 -5.33 -9.83 -3.85
N ILE A 74 -6.21 -9.26 -3.03
CA ILE A 74 -6.13 -9.26 -1.57
C ILE A 74 -7.44 -9.85 -1.05
N PRO A 75 -7.45 -11.12 -0.62
CA PRO A 75 -8.67 -11.81 -0.20
C PRO A 75 -9.43 -11.07 0.90
N GLY A 76 -10.75 -10.98 0.72
CA GLY A 76 -11.66 -10.22 1.59
C GLY A 76 -11.65 -8.70 1.39
N ILE A 77 -10.79 -8.16 0.51
CA ILE A 77 -10.68 -6.71 0.27
C ILE A 77 -10.86 -6.39 -1.22
N LEU A 78 -10.01 -6.95 -2.08
CA LEU A 78 -9.98 -6.71 -3.52
C LEU A 78 -9.75 -8.04 -4.23
N GLU A 79 -10.80 -8.59 -4.84
CA GLU A 79 -10.75 -9.89 -5.49
C GLU A 79 -11.17 -9.74 -6.95
N ASN A 80 -10.33 -10.18 -7.88
CA ASN A 80 -10.57 -10.08 -9.33
C ASN A 80 -10.98 -8.67 -9.79
N GLY A 81 -10.31 -7.65 -9.23
CA GLY A 81 -10.59 -6.24 -9.51
C GLY A 81 -11.84 -5.67 -8.82
N VAL A 82 -12.55 -6.46 -8.00
CA VAL A 82 -13.78 -6.06 -7.30
C VAL A 82 -13.51 -5.82 -5.82
N ILE A 83 -13.89 -4.63 -5.35
CA ILE A 83 -13.83 -4.25 -3.93
C ILE A 83 -14.96 -4.95 -3.18
N GLN A 84 -14.61 -5.73 -2.16
CA GLN A 84 -15.56 -6.58 -1.44
C GLN A 84 -16.47 -5.78 -0.49
N ASP A 85 -15.95 -4.68 0.07
CA ASP A 85 -16.71 -3.74 0.89
C ASP A 85 -16.49 -2.30 0.42
N MET A 86 -17.35 -1.84 -0.49
CA MET A 86 -17.32 -0.47 -1.01
C MET A 86 -17.69 0.59 0.04
N ASN A 87 -18.27 0.22 1.18
CA ASN A 87 -18.54 1.19 2.24
C ASN A 87 -17.26 1.54 2.99
N ARG A 88 -16.37 0.57 3.15
CA ARG A 88 -15.09 0.70 3.85
C ARG A 88 -13.92 1.08 2.96
N TYR A 89 -13.70 0.35 1.87
CA TYR A 89 -12.52 0.53 1.04
C TYR A 89 -12.80 1.53 -0.08
N LYS A 90 -11.92 2.52 -0.23
CA LYS A 90 -12.06 3.63 -1.18
C LYS A 90 -10.86 3.66 -2.11
N VAL A 91 -11.12 3.73 -3.42
CA VAL A 91 -10.07 3.95 -4.41
C VAL A 91 -9.87 5.44 -4.57
N ILE A 92 -8.63 5.89 -4.51
CA ILE A 92 -8.26 7.29 -4.64
C ILE A 92 -7.31 7.41 -5.84
N CYS A 93 -7.74 8.10 -6.89
CA CYS A 93 -6.83 8.53 -7.95
C CYS A 93 -6.09 9.77 -7.46
N GLN A 94 -4.90 9.57 -6.89
CA GLN A 94 -4.12 10.62 -6.25
C GLN A 94 -3.70 11.64 -7.31
N THR A 95 -4.28 12.83 -7.22
CA THR A 95 -4.17 13.87 -8.25
C THR A 95 -3.56 15.11 -7.63
N HIS A 96 -2.53 15.65 -8.28
CA HIS A 96 -1.88 16.89 -7.86
C HIS A 96 -1.50 17.71 -9.08
N ASN A 97 -1.87 19.00 -9.05
CA ASN A 97 -1.78 19.93 -10.19
C ASN A 97 -2.38 19.33 -11.47
N ASP A 98 -3.65 18.91 -11.39
CA ASP A 98 -4.45 18.34 -12.49
C ASP A 98 -3.86 17.10 -13.16
N LYS A 99 -2.91 16.44 -12.49
CA LYS A 99 -2.25 15.24 -13.00
C LYS A 99 -2.37 14.11 -11.99
N ARG A 100 -2.92 12.98 -12.43
CA ARG A 100 -2.88 11.73 -11.67
C ARG A 100 -1.43 11.30 -11.49
N ARG A 101 -1.04 11.01 -10.25
CA ARG A 101 0.34 10.69 -9.85
C ARG A 101 0.50 9.24 -9.44
N PHE A 102 -0.48 8.68 -8.72
CA PHE A 102 -0.53 7.29 -8.30
C PHE A 102 -1.96 6.90 -7.90
N VAL A 103 -2.18 5.63 -7.55
CA VAL A 103 -3.48 5.16 -7.02
C VAL A 103 -3.29 4.60 -5.62
N THR A 104 -4.25 4.87 -4.74
CA THR A 104 -4.30 4.30 -3.39
C THR A 104 -5.62 3.57 -3.19
N LEU A 105 -5.59 2.34 -2.71
CA LEU A 105 -6.75 1.69 -2.10
C LEU A 105 -6.69 1.95 -0.58
N TYR A 106 -7.67 2.65 -0.06
CA TYR A 106 -7.67 3.19 1.30
C TYR A 106 -8.73 2.54 2.19
N ASP A 107 -8.38 2.24 3.44
CA ASP A 107 -9.30 1.68 4.45
C ASP A 107 -9.74 2.77 5.42
N ILE A 108 -10.99 3.25 5.31
CA ILE A 108 -11.47 4.36 6.14
C ILE A 108 -11.71 3.96 7.61
N GLU A 109 -11.87 2.67 7.89
CA GLU A 109 -12.03 2.20 9.28
C GLU A 109 -10.69 2.24 9.99
N ASN A 110 -9.65 1.69 9.36
CA ASN A 110 -8.29 1.70 9.89
C ASN A 110 -7.54 3.02 9.68
N LYS A 111 -8.02 3.88 8.77
CA LYS A 111 -7.44 5.19 8.42
C LYS A 111 -6.00 5.09 7.95
N ILE A 112 -5.72 4.03 7.19
CA ILE A 112 -4.44 3.78 6.53
C ILE A 112 -4.70 3.21 5.13
N PRO A 113 -3.77 3.39 4.18
CA PRO A 113 -3.82 2.69 2.91
C PRO A 113 -3.70 1.18 3.09
N VAL A 114 -4.50 0.43 2.32
CA VAL A 114 -4.26 -1.00 2.06
C VAL A 114 -3.01 -1.14 1.20
N PHE A 115 -2.96 -0.40 0.09
CA PHE A 115 -1.78 -0.23 -0.75
C PHE A 115 -1.83 1.07 -1.55
N SER A 116 -0.65 1.51 -2.01
CA SER A 116 -0.48 2.49 -3.09
C SER A 116 0.27 1.81 -4.24
N ALA A 117 -0.18 2.04 -5.47
CA ALA A 117 0.47 1.58 -6.70
C ALA A 117 0.90 2.77 -7.56
N TYR A 118 2.11 2.71 -8.09
CA TYR A 118 2.74 3.83 -8.81
C TYR A 118 3.75 3.33 -9.85
N LYS A 119 4.06 4.21 -10.81
CA LYS A 119 5.09 3.97 -11.82
C LYS A 119 6.39 4.66 -11.43
N PHE A 120 7.49 3.92 -11.42
CA PHE A 120 8.82 4.49 -11.35
C PHE A 120 9.30 4.86 -12.75
N LYS A 121 9.71 6.12 -12.93
CA LYS A 121 10.16 6.68 -14.22
C LYS A 121 11.58 7.27 -14.14
N GLY A 122 12.31 6.91 -13.09
CA GLY A 122 13.50 7.61 -12.63
C GLY A 122 13.23 8.36 -11.33
N ALA A 123 14.26 8.97 -10.79
CA ALA A 123 14.18 9.71 -9.53
C ALA A 123 15.14 10.89 -9.54
N GLU A 124 14.59 12.08 -9.31
CA GLU A 124 15.35 13.32 -9.23
C GLU A 124 15.50 13.79 -7.78
N ARG A 125 16.67 14.35 -7.46
CA ARG A 125 16.90 14.98 -6.16
C ARG A 125 16.08 16.27 -6.06
N GLY A 126 15.52 16.54 -4.89
CA GLY A 126 14.81 17.78 -4.62
C GLY A 126 14.49 17.99 -3.16
N GLU A 127 14.04 19.19 -2.81
CA GLU A 127 13.66 19.51 -1.43
C GLU A 127 12.44 18.68 -1.02
N ARG A 128 12.48 18.18 0.21
CA ARG A 128 11.38 17.45 0.81
C ARG A 128 10.26 18.42 1.21
N PRO A 129 9.02 18.24 0.73
CA PRO A 129 7.86 19.00 1.19
C PRO A 129 7.68 18.96 2.71
N LYS A 130 7.16 20.07 3.27
CA LYS A 130 6.90 20.23 4.71
C LYS A 130 5.42 20.17 5.06
N VAL A 131 4.55 20.32 4.06
CA VAL A 131 3.10 20.37 4.21
C VAL A 131 2.54 18.98 3.95
N TRP A 132 1.65 18.54 4.85
CA TRP A 132 0.89 17.31 4.69
C TRP A 132 -0.53 17.64 4.23
N MET A 133 -0.96 16.94 3.18
CA MET A 133 -2.26 17.11 2.55
C MET A 133 -3.24 16.03 3.03
N ILE A 134 -4.51 16.30 2.80
CA ILE A 134 -5.65 15.44 3.11
C ILE A 134 -6.44 15.25 1.82
N GLU A 135 -7.30 14.23 1.77
CA GLU A 135 -8.23 14.03 0.65
C GLU A 135 -9.64 14.42 1.07
N PRO A 136 -10.14 15.62 0.68
CA PRO A 136 -11.44 16.12 1.16
C PRO A 136 -12.61 15.23 0.76
N GLU A 137 -12.55 14.60 -0.41
CA GLU A 137 -13.61 13.75 -0.95
C GLU A 137 -13.91 12.51 -0.08
N LEU A 138 -12.93 12.04 0.71
CA LEU A 138 -13.14 10.93 1.64
C LEU A 138 -14.17 11.26 2.73
N GLU A 139 -14.36 12.54 3.07
CA GLU A 139 -15.31 12.94 4.11
C GLU A 139 -16.75 13.10 3.57
N GLY A 140 -16.93 13.24 2.25
CA GLY A 140 -18.23 13.46 1.62
C GLY A 140 -19.01 14.61 2.27
N SER A 141 -20.31 14.39 2.58
CA SER A 141 -21.15 15.39 3.25
C SER A 141 -20.75 15.72 4.69
N ASN A 142 -19.84 14.94 5.30
CA ASN A 142 -19.39 15.15 6.68
C ASN A 142 -18.43 16.33 6.84
N MET A 143 -17.96 16.94 5.74
CA MET A 143 -17.24 18.22 5.80
C MET A 143 -18.01 19.30 6.59
N LYS A 144 -19.36 19.22 6.59
CA LYS A 144 -20.23 20.15 7.34
C LYS A 144 -20.11 20.04 8.87
N LYS A 145 -19.48 18.98 9.41
CA LYS A 145 -19.33 18.73 10.86
C LYS A 145 -17.96 19.08 11.46
N GLN A 146 -17.14 19.88 10.76
CA GLN A 146 -15.83 20.37 11.26
C GLN A 146 -14.89 19.25 11.77
N GLY A 147 -14.80 18.13 11.07
CA GLY A 147 -13.88 17.04 11.44
C GLY A 147 -13.54 16.10 10.28
N PHE A 148 -12.32 15.57 10.33
CA PHE A 148 -11.85 14.49 9.46
C PHE A 148 -11.98 13.16 10.20
N TYR A 149 -12.88 12.30 9.73
CA TYR A 149 -13.24 11.04 10.38
C TYR A 149 -12.84 9.83 9.56
N ASN A 150 -12.80 9.96 8.24
CA ASN A 150 -12.54 8.84 7.35
C ASN A 150 -11.05 8.67 7.03
N GLN A 151 -10.21 9.61 7.44
CA GLN A 151 -8.76 9.55 7.24
C GLN A 151 -7.98 10.05 8.44
N ALA A 152 -6.67 9.80 8.44
CA ALA A 152 -5.75 10.40 9.39
C ALA A 152 -5.45 11.87 9.01
N VAL A 153 -5.22 12.72 10.00
CA VAL A 153 -4.73 14.09 9.81
C VAL A 153 -3.33 14.27 10.43
N ASP A 154 -2.64 15.34 10.02
CA ASP A 154 -1.24 15.56 10.40
C ASP A 154 -1.06 15.56 11.92
N ASN A 155 -2.01 16.15 12.63
CA ASN A 155 -2.01 16.24 14.09
C ASN A 155 -2.11 14.87 14.78
N ASP A 156 -2.69 13.84 14.15
CA ASP A 156 -2.85 12.50 14.74
C ASP A 156 -1.50 11.82 15.00
N TYR A 157 -0.43 12.26 14.33
CA TYR A 157 0.93 11.72 14.47
C TYR A 157 1.83 12.53 15.42
N LYS A 158 1.50 13.79 15.72
CA LYS A 158 2.45 14.73 16.36
C LYS A 158 2.90 14.31 17.77
N ASN A 159 2.05 13.59 18.50
CA ASN A 159 2.32 13.21 19.89
C ASN A 159 3.05 11.86 20.04
N TYR A 160 3.41 11.20 18.93
CA TYR A 160 3.92 9.83 18.93
C TYR A 160 5.36 9.77 18.41
N LYS A 161 6.34 9.99 19.30
CA LYS A 161 7.77 10.11 18.94
C LYS A 161 8.39 8.85 18.32
N ASP A 162 7.83 7.69 18.62
CA ASP A 162 8.31 6.40 18.10
C ASP A 162 7.77 6.07 16.70
N TYR A 163 6.80 6.85 16.21
CA TYR A 163 6.15 6.62 14.93
C TYR A 163 6.38 7.80 13.99
N THR A 164 6.56 7.46 12.72
CA THR A 164 6.69 8.41 11.63
C THR A 164 5.49 8.28 10.69
N ARG A 165 5.34 9.23 9.77
CA ARG A 165 4.44 9.13 8.62
C ARG A 165 5.19 8.37 7.52
N GLY A 166 5.19 7.04 7.63
CA GLY A 166 5.88 6.13 6.71
C GLY A 166 5.17 6.11 5.36
N HIS A 167 5.87 6.48 4.29
CA HIS A 167 5.29 6.57 2.96
C HIS A 167 5.12 5.18 2.34
N LEU A 168 4.06 4.98 1.54
CA LEU A 168 3.94 3.82 0.65
C LEU A 168 4.52 4.12 -0.73
N PHE A 169 4.15 5.25 -1.33
CA PHE A 169 4.89 5.83 -2.45
C PHE A 169 5.95 6.80 -1.89
N PRO A 170 7.24 6.43 -1.88
CA PRO A 170 8.27 7.25 -1.26
C PRO A 170 8.58 8.52 -2.06
N SER A 171 8.79 9.62 -1.35
CA SER A 171 9.06 10.93 -1.98
C SER A 171 10.33 10.95 -2.84
N PHE A 172 11.28 10.05 -2.61
CA PHE A 172 12.55 10.02 -3.33
C PHE A 172 12.52 9.14 -4.60
N TYR A 173 11.36 8.56 -4.95
CA TYR A 173 11.11 7.86 -6.22
C TYR A 173 10.50 8.78 -7.29
N THR A 174 10.45 10.09 -7.03
CA THR A 174 9.70 11.06 -7.84
C THR A 174 10.59 11.78 -8.83
N VAL A 175 10.04 12.13 -9.98
CA VAL A 175 10.80 12.76 -11.09
C VAL A 175 10.76 14.28 -11.10
N ASP A 176 9.81 14.90 -10.40
CA ASP A 176 9.66 16.35 -10.36
C ASP A 176 9.10 16.83 -9.00
N ALA A 177 9.12 18.14 -8.74
CA ALA A 177 8.66 18.71 -7.48
C ALA A 177 7.18 18.47 -7.19
N SER A 178 6.32 18.53 -8.21
CA SER A 178 4.88 18.31 -8.06
C SER A 178 4.59 16.82 -7.82
N ASP A 179 5.30 15.93 -8.50
CA ASP A 179 5.25 14.49 -8.24
C ASP A 179 5.64 14.20 -6.78
N ARG A 180 6.68 14.86 -6.28
CA ARG A 180 7.13 14.76 -4.88
C ARG A 180 6.12 15.29 -3.88
N GLU A 181 5.52 16.44 -4.14
CA GLU A 181 4.47 17.00 -3.29
C GLU A 181 3.28 16.05 -3.16
N SER A 182 2.88 15.41 -4.27
CA SER A 182 1.75 14.47 -4.27
C SER A 182 1.92 13.30 -3.29
N THR A 183 3.16 12.90 -2.96
CA THR A 183 3.40 11.80 -2.02
C THR A 183 3.11 12.18 -0.57
N PHE A 184 2.93 13.47 -0.26
CA PHE A 184 2.69 14.03 1.08
C PHE A 184 1.20 14.14 1.43
N THR A 185 0.36 13.32 0.81
CA THR A 185 -0.99 13.07 1.31
C THR A 185 -0.98 12.04 2.44
N LEU A 186 -1.81 12.24 3.46
CA LEU A 186 -1.92 11.32 4.59
C LEU A 186 -2.63 10.01 4.25
N THR A 187 -3.26 9.94 3.07
CA THR A 187 -3.78 8.68 2.54
C THR A 187 -2.69 7.78 1.95
N ASN A 188 -1.48 8.31 1.72
CA ASN A 188 -0.30 7.56 1.25
C ASN A 188 0.66 7.15 2.39
N VAL A 189 0.28 7.34 3.66
CA VAL A 189 1.16 7.05 4.78
C VAL A 189 0.52 6.17 5.86
N VAL A 190 1.38 5.50 6.62
CA VAL A 190 1.01 4.71 7.80
C VAL A 190 1.84 5.12 9.02
N PRO A 191 1.37 4.86 10.25
CA PRO A 191 2.21 4.85 11.44
C PRO A 191 3.32 3.80 11.33
N GLN A 192 4.52 4.24 10.95
CA GLN A 192 5.68 3.36 10.80
C GLN A 192 6.68 3.60 11.93
N VAL A 193 7.12 2.53 12.60
CA VAL A 193 8.09 2.60 13.68
C VAL A 193 9.36 3.27 13.16
N LYS A 194 9.82 4.30 13.87
CA LYS A 194 10.90 5.19 13.41
C LYS A 194 12.17 4.42 13.04
N SER A 195 12.62 3.49 13.89
CA SER A 195 13.84 2.73 13.60
C SER A 195 13.69 1.73 12.45
N PHE A 196 12.48 1.25 12.17
CA PHE A 196 12.19 0.44 10.99
C PHE A 196 12.18 1.29 9.71
N ASN A 197 11.48 2.43 9.74
CA ASN A 197 11.41 3.36 8.62
C ASN A 197 12.80 3.87 8.21
N GLU A 198 13.56 4.42 9.17
CA GLU A 198 14.92 4.96 8.93
C GLU A 198 15.98 3.88 8.75
N GLY A 199 15.66 2.63 9.12
CA GLY A 199 16.55 1.48 9.13
C GLY A 199 16.37 0.59 7.90
N SER A 200 15.90 -0.64 8.11
CA SER A 200 15.85 -1.65 7.04
C SER A 200 14.88 -1.30 5.91
N TRP A 201 13.80 -0.55 6.20
CA TRP A 201 12.86 -0.11 5.18
C TRP A 201 13.51 0.88 4.21
N ASN A 202 14.09 1.98 4.70
CA ASN A 202 14.80 2.95 3.87
C ASN A 202 15.95 2.32 3.06
N LYS A 203 16.69 1.36 3.62
CA LYS A 203 17.73 0.62 2.86
C LYS A 203 17.16 -0.20 1.71
N MET A 204 16.06 -0.91 1.96
CA MET A 204 15.35 -1.66 0.91
C MET A 204 14.87 -0.71 -0.19
N GLU A 205 14.32 0.43 0.21
CA GLU A 205 13.86 1.52 -0.65
C GLU A 205 15.02 2.06 -1.54
N ILE A 206 16.20 2.28 -0.97
CA ILE A 206 17.39 2.71 -1.73
C ILE A 206 17.87 1.62 -2.70
N CYS A 207 17.90 0.36 -2.26
CA CYS A 207 18.32 -0.77 -3.10
C CYS A 207 17.38 -0.98 -4.28
N VAL A 208 16.07 -0.99 -4.04
CA VAL A 208 15.06 -1.13 -5.09
C VAL A 208 15.15 0.01 -6.09
N LYS A 209 15.35 1.26 -5.64
CA LYS A 209 15.61 2.38 -6.56
C LYS A 209 16.79 2.11 -7.49
N CYS A 210 17.92 1.65 -6.96
CA CYS A 210 19.07 1.31 -7.79
C CYS A 210 18.74 0.22 -8.82
N VAL A 211 18.04 -0.84 -8.40
CA VAL A 211 17.59 -1.90 -9.32
C VAL A 211 16.74 -1.31 -10.44
N LEU A 212 15.75 -0.47 -10.10
CA LEU A 212 14.85 0.15 -11.06
C LEU A 212 15.61 1.06 -12.04
N GLU A 213 16.55 1.88 -11.57
CA GLU A 213 17.34 2.78 -12.41
C GLU A 213 18.33 2.05 -13.32
N MET A 214 18.91 0.95 -12.85
CA MET A 214 19.93 0.21 -13.61
C MET A 214 19.30 -0.76 -14.61
N TYR A 215 18.26 -1.49 -14.19
CA TYR A 215 17.79 -2.67 -14.91
C TYR A 215 16.38 -2.52 -15.50
N CYS A 216 15.54 -1.60 -15.04
CA CYS A 216 14.17 -1.42 -15.56
C CYS A 216 14.10 -0.43 -16.72
N LYS A 217 14.91 -0.66 -17.75
CA LYS A 217 15.04 0.20 -18.93
C LYS A 217 14.66 -0.55 -20.18
N HIS A 218 13.49 -0.29 -20.76
CA HIS A 218 13.10 -0.87 -22.05
C HIS A 218 13.07 0.23 -23.11
N ASN A 219 13.72 0.00 -24.27
CA ASN A 219 13.88 0.99 -25.34
C ASN A 219 14.42 2.34 -24.84
N ASN A 220 15.41 2.33 -23.94
CA ASN A 220 16.00 3.50 -23.29
C ASN A 220 15.03 4.33 -22.40
N VAL A 221 13.84 3.80 -22.09
CA VAL A 221 12.89 4.42 -21.17
C VAL A 221 12.87 3.64 -19.85
N ILE A 222 13.09 4.34 -18.73
CA ILE A 222 12.92 3.75 -17.40
C ILE A 222 11.42 3.60 -17.13
N GLU A 223 10.97 2.38 -16.89
CA GLU A 223 9.61 2.11 -16.44
C GLU A 223 9.58 0.88 -15.52
N GLY A 224 9.11 1.08 -14.29
CA GLY A 224 8.80 0.00 -13.36
C GLY A 224 7.44 0.22 -12.71
N TYR A 225 6.76 -0.86 -12.36
CA TYR A 225 5.47 -0.86 -11.67
C TYR A 225 5.69 -1.35 -10.25
N ILE A 226 5.26 -0.57 -9.26
CA ILE A 226 5.50 -0.86 -7.86
C ILE A 226 4.17 -0.78 -7.12
N VAL A 227 3.98 -1.72 -6.21
CA VAL A 227 2.87 -1.72 -5.26
C VAL A 227 3.47 -1.87 -3.87
N THR A 228 3.20 -0.90 -3.01
CA THR A 228 3.57 -0.93 -1.60
C THR A 228 2.30 -0.95 -0.77
N GLY A 229 2.21 -1.79 0.25
CA GLY A 229 1.05 -1.88 1.11
C GLY A 229 1.37 -2.18 2.57
N ALA A 230 0.30 -2.21 3.37
CA ALA A 230 0.38 -2.40 4.80
C ALA A 230 -0.71 -3.36 5.28
N LYS A 231 -0.33 -4.27 6.18
CA LYS A 231 -1.27 -5.19 6.84
C LYS A 231 -1.68 -4.60 8.19
N PRO A 232 -2.98 -4.36 8.44
CA PRO A 232 -3.44 -3.79 9.71
C PRO A 232 -2.98 -4.61 10.92
N GLY A 233 -2.55 -3.91 11.97
CA GLY A 233 -2.18 -4.50 13.25
C GLY A 233 -3.31 -4.40 14.29
N GLN A 234 -2.98 -4.72 15.54
CA GLN A 234 -3.91 -4.69 16.68
C GLN A 234 -3.84 -3.38 17.48
N GLN A 235 -2.87 -2.52 17.19
CA GLN A 235 -2.63 -1.28 17.92
C GLN A 235 -3.07 -0.07 17.10
N THR A 236 -3.32 1.05 17.77
CA THR A 236 -3.76 2.29 17.12
C THR A 236 -3.15 3.53 17.76
N LEU A 237 -2.94 4.59 16.97
CA LEU A 237 -2.60 5.92 17.45
C LEU A 237 -3.86 6.76 17.73
N GLY A 238 -3.79 7.55 18.79
CA GLY A 238 -4.76 8.60 19.10
C GLY A 238 -6.14 8.09 19.46
N THR A 239 -7.00 9.05 19.82
CA THR A 239 -8.42 8.80 20.08
C THR A 239 -9.20 8.48 18.79
N LYS A 240 -8.68 8.93 17.64
CA LYS A 240 -9.21 8.60 16.30
C LYS A 240 -8.85 7.19 15.82
N LYS A 241 -8.07 6.44 16.59
CA LYS A 241 -7.73 5.04 16.35
C LYS A 241 -7.10 4.80 14.96
N ILE A 242 -6.08 5.59 14.60
CA ILE A 242 -5.31 5.35 13.36
C ILE A 242 -4.57 4.02 13.51
N ASN A 243 -4.82 3.05 12.65
CA ASN A 243 -4.23 1.72 12.78
C ASN A 243 -2.71 1.78 12.64
N ILE A 244 -2.01 1.07 13.53
CA ILE A 244 -0.58 0.81 13.41
C ILE A 244 -0.44 -0.54 12.71
N PRO A 245 0.00 -0.58 11.44
CA PRO A 245 0.13 -1.84 10.72
C PRO A 245 1.15 -2.74 11.39
N SER A 246 0.93 -4.05 11.35
CA SER A 246 1.89 -5.04 11.86
C SER A 246 3.01 -5.33 10.86
N VAL A 247 2.71 -5.24 9.55
CA VAL A 247 3.64 -5.56 8.46
C VAL A 247 3.51 -4.50 7.38
N LEU A 248 4.64 -4.05 6.83
CA LEU A 248 4.68 -3.35 5.55
C LEU A 248 5.29 -4.27 4.49
N TRP A 249 4.82 -4.16 3.25
CA TRP A 249 5.30 -4.94 2.12
C TRP A 249 5.41 -4.07 0.87
N SER A 250 6.33 -4.40 -0.03
CA SER A 250 6.49 -3.76 -1.33
C SER A 250 6.92 -4.79 -2.36
N ALA A 251 6.40 -4.67 -3.57
CA ALA A 251 6.84 -5.47 -4.70
C ALA A 251 6.88 -4.63 -5.95
N PHE A 252 7.81 -4.97 -6.84
CA PHE A 252 7.91 -4.34 -8.15
C PHE A 252 8.02 -5.36 -9.27
N CYS A 253 7.69 -4.92 -10.47
CA CYS A 253 7.85 -5.66 -11.70
C CYS A 253 8.17 -4.70 -12.85
N CYS A 254 9.12 -5.06 -13.70
CA CYS A 254 9.54 -4.23 -14.83
C CYS A 254 10.19 -5.04 -15.94
N LYS A 255 10.36 -4.41 -17.10
CA LYS A 255 11.04 -4.99 -18.26
C LYS A 255 12.46 -4.43 -18.37
N THR A 256 13.40 -5.32 -18.69
CA THR A 256 14.82 -5.00 -18.86
C THR A 256 15.15 -4.56 -20.30
N PRO A 257 16.38 -4.06 -20.57
CA PRO A 257 16.80 -3.71 -21.94
C PRO A 257 16.75 -4.86 -22.92
N HIS A 258 16.80 -6.10 -22.42
CA HIS A 258 16.79 -7.33 -23.21
C HIS A 258 15.40 -7.98 -23.29
N ASP A 259 14.34 -7.20 -23.07
CA ASP A 259 12.96 -7.67 -23.10
C ASP A 259 12.59 -8.75 -22.06
N LYS A 260 13.47 -9.04 -21.10
CA LYS A 260 13.19 -9.93 -19.96
C LYS A 260 12.42 -9.17 -18.87
N TRP A 261 11.37 -9.76 -18.31
CA TRP A 261 10.72 -9.27 -17.09
C TRP A 261 11.50 -9.68 -15.85
N ILE A 262 11.64 -8.76 -14.89
CA ILE A 262 12.18 -9.01 -13.57
C ILE A 262 11.21 -8.51 -12.51
N ALA A 263 11.19 -9.17 -11.35
CA ALA A 263 10.33 -8.81 -10.24
C ALA A 263 10.99 -9.18 -8.91
N SER A 264 10.55 -8.54 -7.84
CA SER A 264 10.92 -8.91 -6.48
C SER A 264 9.93 -8.34 -5.48
N ALA A 265 9.81 -8.99 -4.33
CA ALA A 265 9.05 -8.54 -3.19
C ALA A 265 9.93 -8.39 -1.94
N HIS A 266 9.44 -7.59 -1.01
CA HIS A 266 10.05 -7.30 0.28
C HIS A 266 8.94 -7.10 1.30
N TRP A 267 9.13 -7.55 2.54
CA TRP A 267 8.26 -7.20 3.66
C TRP A 267 9.02 -7.28 4.98
N GLY A 268 8.49 -6.58 5.98
CA GLY A 268 9.04 -6.59 7.32
C GLY A 268 8.00 -6.24 8.37
N ASP A 269 8.20 -6.76 9.58
CA ASP A 269 7.39 -6.41 10.74
C ASP A 269 7.66 -4.96 11.14
N ASN A 270 6.59 -4.19 11.31
CA ASN A 270 6.63 -2.79 11.73
C ASN A 270 6.94 -2.67 13.23
N THR A 271 8.14 -3.08 13.61
CA THR A 271 8.60 -3.23 14.99
C THR A 271 9.90 -2.44 15.19
N ARG A 272 10.30 -2.25 16.45
CA ARG A 272 11.55 -1.57 16.75
C ARG A 272 12.72 -2.43 16.28
N GLU A 273 13.58 -1.85 15.46
CA GLU A 273 14.86 -2.44 15.09
C GLU A 273 15.99 -1.91 15.96
N ASP A 274 16.94 -2.78 16.29
CA ASP A 274 18.19 -2.41 16.94
C ASP A 274 19.08 -1.61 15.98
N ARG A 275 19.94 -0.75 16.54
CA ARG A 275 20.88 0.05 15.75
C ARG A 275 21.89 -0.89 15.06
N GLY A 276 21.89 -0.93 13.73
CA GLY A 276 22.85 -1.74 12.96
C GLY A 276 22.65 -1.72 11.44
N SER A 277 23.48 -2.50 10.74
CA SER A 277 23.42 -2.67 9.27
C SER A 277 22.31 -3.62 8.80
N LYS A 278 21.20 -3.74 9.55
CA LYS A 278 20.10 -4.64 9.16
C LYS A 278 19.56 -4.21 7.80
N THR A 279 19.60 -5.13 6.84
CA THR A 279 18.95 -5.02 5.54
C THR A 279 17.71 -5.92 5.52
N MET A 280 16.74 -5.59 4.67
CA MET A 280 15.58 -6.44 4.45
C MET A 280 15.95 -7.56 3.49
N GLN A 281 15.43 -8.77 3.72
CA GLN A 281 15.63 -9.87 2.79
C GLN A 281 14.87 -9.61 1.49
N THR A 282 15.54 -9.88 0.37
CA THR A 282 14.96 -9.89 -0.97
C THR A 282 14.24 -11.19 -1.21
N LYS A 283 13.00 -11.12 -1.69
CA LYS A 283 12.09 -12.25 -1.81
C LYS A 283 11.40 -12.27 -3.17
N THR A 284 10.81 -13.40 -3.49
CA THR A 284 10.05 -13.62 -4.72
C THR A 284 8.59 -13.19 -4.56
N LEU A 285 7.86 -13.03 -5.67
CA LEU A 285 6.42 -12.73 -5.61
C LEU A 285 5.62 -13.93 -5.05
N GLU A 286 6.08 -15.15 -5.34
CA GLU A 286 5.51 -16.37 -4.80
C GLU A 286 5.64 -16.43 -3.27
N GLU A 287 6.81 -16.10 -2.72
CA GLU A 287 6.97 -16.04 -1.25
C GLU A 287 6.03 -15.00 -0.63
N LEU A 288 5.83 -13.84 -1.28
CA LEU A 288 4.89 -12.81 -0.81
C LEU A 288 3.45 -13.34 -0.77
N GLU A 289 3.01 -14.03 -1.82
CA GLU A 289 1.69 -14.64 -1.89
C GLU A 289 1.51 -15.69 -0.79
N GLN A 290 2.48 -16.58 -0.63
CA GLN A 290 2.41 -17.65 0.37
C GLN A 290 2.38 -17.11 1.80
N GLN A 291 3.14 -16.05 2.09
CA GLN A 291 3.33 -15.54 3.45
C GLN A 291 2.27 -14.49 3.85
N LEU A 292 1.86 -13.63 2.91
CA LEU A 292 0.90 -12.55 3.18
C LEU A 292 -0.48 -12.79 2.58
N ASN A 293 -0.66 -13.83 1.76
CA ASN A 293 -1.89 -14.11 1.02
C ASN A 293 -2.26 -12.95 0.08
N ILE A 294 -1.26 -12.40 -0.62
CA ILE A 294 -1.40 -11.27 -1.54
C ILE A 294 -0.77 -11.63 -2.88
N ASP A 295 -1.58 -11.71 -3.93
CA ASP A 295 -1.12 -11.83 -5.31
C ASP A 295 -1.01 -10.43 -5.92
N VAL A 296 0.17 -9.81 -5.78
CA VAL A 296 0.41 -8.41 -6.11
C VAL A 296 0.42 -8.12 -7.63
N PHE A 297 0.89 -9.08 -8.42
CA PHE A 297 0.91 -9.02 -9.89
C PHE A 297 0.29 -10.31 -10.44
N PRO A 298 -1.05 -10.39 -10.51
CA PRO A 298 -1.78 -11.61 -10.90
C PRO A 298 -1.63 -12.06 -12.36
N GLY A 299 -0.99 -11.24 -13.20
CA GLY A 299 -0.70 -11.57 -14.58
C GLY A 299 0.49 -12.52 -14.75
N THR A 300 0.78 -12.91 -15.99
CA THR A 300 1.85 -13.88 -16.33
C THR A 300 3.20 -13.23 -16.68
N GLN A 301 3.26 -11.90 -16.75
CA GLN A 301 4.47 -11.18 -17.17
C GLN A 301 5.58 -11.22 -16.12
N CYS A 302 5.22 -11.07 -14.84
CA CYS A 302 6.19 -10.94 -13.76
C CYS A 302 6.67 -12.32 -13.31
N PRO A 303 7.99 -12.58 -13.26
CA PRO A 303 8.49 -13.87 -12.78
C PRO A 303 8.12 -14.04 -11.30
N ARG A 304 7.54 -15.18 -10.95
CA ARG A 304 7.02 -15.43 -9.60
C ARG A 304 8.05 -16.01 -8.64
N SER A 305 8.91 -16.89 -9.15
CA SER A 305 9.85 -17.69 -8.35
C SER A 305 11.31 -17.18 -8.43
N GLU A 306 11.57 -16.13 -9.23
CA GLU A 306 12.86 -15.44 -9.29
C GLU A 306 12.84 -14.15 -8.45
N SER A 307 14.02 -13.68 -8.07
CA SER A 307 14.22 -12.38 -7.42
C SER A 307 15.40 -11.66 -8.06
N VAL A 308 15.57 -10.37 -7.73
CA VAL A 308 16.67 -9.55 -8.26
C VAL A 308 17.98 -9.65 -7.48
N SER A 309 18.08 -10.59 -6.55
CA SER A 309 19.27 -10.75 -5.70
C SER A 309 20.55 -11.06 -6.48
N GLU A 310 20.42 -11.67 -7.67
CA GLU A 310 21.54 -11.91 -8.59
C GLU A 310 22.24 -10.62 -9.06
N PHE A 311 21.56 -9.47 -9.03
CA PHE A 311 22.14 -8.20 -9.48
C PHE A 311 22.96 -7.49 -8.40
N TYR A 312 22.84 -7.88 -7.13
CA TYR A 312 23.46 -7.16 -6.00
C TYR A 312 24.99 -7.14 -6.01
N PRO A 313 25.70 -8.23 -6.39
CA PRO A 313 27.16 -8.20 -6.47
C PRO A 313 27.71 -7.13 -7.44
N GLY A 314 26.90 -6.69 -8.42
CA GLY A 314 27.27 -5.64 -9.37
C GLY A 314 26.83 -4.22 -8.97
N MET A 315 26.24 -4.04 -7.78
CA MET A 315 25.76 -2.73 -7.32
C MET A 315 26.80 -2.01 -6.47
N SER A 316 26.77 -0.67 -6.54
CA SER A 316 27.55 0.19 -5.66
C SER A 316 27.10 0.04 -4.21
N ASP A 317 28.03 0.20 -3.26
CA ASP A 317 27.73 0.22 -1.82
C ASP A 317 26.69 1.30 -1.45
N GLU A 318 26.61 2.39 -2.23
CA GLU A 318 25.60 3.45 -2.06
C GLU A 318 24.16 2.93 -2.18
N CYS A 319 23.95 1.82 -2.91
CA CYS A 319 22.66 1.19 -3.09
C CYS A 319 22.17 0.43 -1.85
N GLN A 320 23.02 0.20 -0.85
CA GLN A 320 22.64 -0.41 0.44
C GLN A 320 21.88 -1.74 0.30
N CYS A 321 22.15 -2.48 -0.78
CA CYS A 321 21.54 -3.77 -1.02
C CYS A 321 22.05 -4.83 -0.03
N PRO A 322 21.24 -5.86 0.27
CA PRO A 322 21.71 -7.00 1.05
C PRO A 322 22.94 -7.63 0.41
N ALA A 323 23.90 -8.07 1.24
CA ALA A 323 25.00 -8.87 0.75
C ALA A 323 24.44 -10.12 0.05
N PRO A 324 25.04 -10.54 -1.09
CA PRO A 324 24.66 -11.80 -1.72
C PRO A 324 24.75 -12.91 -0.67
N ALA A 325 23.72 -13.75 -0.59
CA ALA A 325 23.78 -14.93 0.25
C ALA A 325 25.02 -15.72 -0.18
N SER A 326 26.02 -15.83 0.70
CA SER A 326 27.22 -16.61 0.43
C SER A 326 26.76 -17.98 -0.06
N SER A 327 27.24 -18.38 -1.24
CA SER A 327 27.04 -19.69 -1.83
C SER A 327 27.79 -20.75 -1.04
N ALA A 328 27.57 -20.82 0.27
CA ALA A 328 27.81 -22.01 1.03
C ALA A 328 26.70 -23.01 0.66
N PRO A 329 27.03 -24.29 0.41
CA PRO A 329 26.01 -25.34 0.32
C PRO A 329 25.07 -25.21 1.52
N PRO A 330 23.76 -25.53 1.38
CA PRO A 330 22.87 -25.54 2.53
C PRO A 330 23.47 -26.50 3.56
N THR A 331 24.10 -25.96 4.59
CA THR A 331 24.42 -26.74 5.78
C THR A 331 23.05 -27.12 6.32
N THR A 332 22.77 -28.41 6.31
CA THR A 332 21.55 -29.02 6.83
C THR A 332 21.49 -28.82 8.34
N THR A 333 21.31 -27.59 8.78
CA THR A 333 20.72 -27.29 10.08
C THR A 333 19.24 -27.18 9.80
N THR A 334 18.54 -28.29 9.99
CA THR A 334 17.08 -28.32 10.10
C THR A 334 16.65 -27.13 10.96
N PRO A 335 15.89 -26.16 10.42
CA PRO A 335 15.43 -25.04 11.22
C PRO A 335 14.61 -25.61 12.37
N THR A 336 15.06 -25.38 13.59
CA THR A 336 14.34 -25.80 14.78
C THR A 336 13.08 -24.95 14.86
N LEU A 337 11.97 -25.49 14.33
CA LEU A 337 10.66 -24.84 14.40
C LEU A 337 10.38 -24.41 15.83
N THR A 338 10.04 -23.14 16.00
CA THR A 338 9.62 -22.63 17.29
C THR A 338 8.38 -23.38 17.78
N ARG A 339 8.18 -23.42 19.10
CA ARG A 339 6.99 -24.05 19.70
C ARG A 339 5.67 -23.50 19.12
N HIS A 340 5.66 -22.24 18.68
CA HIS A 340 4.51 -21.61 18.05
C HIS A 340 4.26 -22.17 16.65
N GLU A 341 5.31 -22.28 15.81
CA GLU A 341 5.22 -22.85 14.47
C GLU A 341 4.82 -24.33 14.51
N LEU A 342 5.36 -25.10 15.46
CA LEU A 342 4.94 -26.49 15.70
C LEU A 342 3.46 -26.60 16.08
N MET A 343 2.95 -25.68 16.92
CA MET A 343 1.53 -25.63 17.26
C MET A 343 0.65 -25.27 16.06
N MET A 344 1.11 -24.36 15.20
CA MET A 344 0.38 -23.96 13.99
C MET A 344 0.31 -25.13 12.99
N LEU A 345 1.43 -25.82 12.75
CA LEU A 345 1.50 -27.02 11.92
C LEU A 345 0.57 -28.14 12.43
N TYR A 346 0.57 -28.39 13.75
CA TYR A 346 -0.31 -29.39 14.37
C TYR A 346 -1.80 -29.05 14.24
N ARG A 347 -2.17 -27.77 14.45
CA ARG A 347 -3.57 -27.33 14.29
C ARG A 347 -4.04 -27.49 12.84
N ARG A 348 -3.16 -27.16 11.89
CA ARG A 348 -3.45 -27.25 10.45
C ARG A 348 -3.56 -28.70 9.98
N SER A 349 -2.72 -29.60 10.46
CA SER A 349 -2.79 -31.03 10.13
C SER A 349 -4.08 -31.70 10.66
N ILE A 350 -4.56 -31.30 11.84
CA ILE A 350 -5.87 -31.73 12.35
C ILE A 350 -7.01 -31.25 11.44
N LEU A 351 -6.92 -30.01 10.94
CA LEU A 351 -7.95 -29.44 10.06
C LEU A 351 -8.01 -30.18 8.72
N ILE A 352 -6.86 -30.48 8.13
CA ILE A 352 -6.74 -31.29 6.89
C ILE A 352 -7.39 -32.66 7.10
N CYS A 353 -7.02 -33.36 8.17
CA CYS A 353 -7.60 -34.66 8.49
C CYS A 353 -9.12 -34.61 8.74
N ARG A 354 -9.62 -33.53 9.35
CA ARG A 354 -11.08 -33.32 9.51
C ARG A 354 -11.77 -33.11 8.18
N ASN A 355 -11.19 -32.31 7.29
CA ASN A 355 -11.77 -32.03 5.97
C ASN A 355 -11.73 -33.26 5.07
N ALA A 356 -10.61 -33.98 5.04
CA ALA A 356 -10.44 -35.19 4.25
C ALA A 356 -11.37 -36.33 4.71
N LEU A 357 -11.65 -36.45 6.02
CA LEU A 357 -12.59 -37.44 6.55
C LEU A 357 -14.07 -37.03 6.40
N ARG A 358 -14.37 -35.74 6.27
CA ARG A 358 -15.74 -35.23 6.06
C ARG A 358 -16.17 -35.29 4.60
N ARG A 359 -15.26 -35.06 3.66
CA ARG A 359 -15.55 -35.18 2.23
C ARG A 359 -15.69 -36.66 1.86
N ARG A 360 -16.77 -37.02 1.15
CA ARG A 360 -16.91 -38.36 0.54
C ARG A 360 -15.96 -38.42 -0.65
N LEU A 361 -14.67 -38.66 -0.37
CA LEU A 361 -13.65 -38.79 -1.41
C LEU A 361 -13.95 -40.01 -2.28
N ASN A 362 -13.88 -39.86 -3.61
CA ASN A 362 -13.92 -40.95 -4.56
C ASN A 362 -12.57 -41.68 -4.55
N MET A 363 -12.33 -42.43 -3.48
CA MET A 363 -11.06 -43.07 -3.20
C MET A 363 -11.24 -44.59 -3.03
N PRO A 364 -10.34 -45.42 -3.58
CA PRO A 364 -10.30 -46.85 -3.31
C PRO A 364 -10.34 -47.14 -1.80
N ARG A 365 -11.09 -48.19 -1.41
CA ARG A 365 -11.30 -48.56 0.01
C ARG A 365 -9.98 -48.73 0.78
N SER A 366 -8.94 -49.25 0.12
CA SER A 366 -7.59 -49.43 0.68
C SER A 366 -6.94 -48.09 1.06
N GLN A 367 -6.99 -47.10 0.18
CA GLN A 367 -6.45 -45.76 0.43
C GLN A 367 -7.27 -45.01 1.49
N SER A 368 -8.60 -45.16 1.51
CA SER A 368 -9.45 -44.53 2.56
C SER A 368 -9.16 -45.09 3.96
N LEU A 369 -8.93 -46.40 4.07
CA LEU A 369 -8.46 -47.04 5.30
C LEU A 369 -7.07 -46.54 5.71
N LYS A 370 -6.14 -46.36 4.75
CA LYS A 370 -4.79 -45.83 5.01
C LYS A 370 -4.85 -44.38 5.51
N LEU A 371 -5.64 -43.51 4.86
CA LEU A 371 -5.89 -42.13 5.27
C LEU A 371 -6.47 -42.03 6.68
N ARG A 372 -7.47 -42.86 7.01
CA ARG A 372 -8.04 -42.93 8.37
C ARG A 372 -6.99 -43.28 9.42
N ARG A 373 -6.12 -44.25 9.13
CA ARG A 373 -5.04 -44.65 10.05
C ARG A 373 -4.01 -43.54 10.24
N LEU A 374 -3.59 -42.88 9.17
CA LEU A 374 -2.65 -41.75 9.22
C LEU A 374 -3.24 -40.56 10.00
N CYS A 375 -4.49 -40.20 9.75
CA CYS A 375 -5.16 -39.13 10.50
C CYS A 375 -5.35 -39.45 11.99
N LEU A 376 -5.52 -40.73 12.35
CA LEU A 376 -5.51 -41.16 13.74
C LEU A 376 -4.10 -41.06 14.37
N LYS A 377 -3.03 -41.34 13.61
CA LYS A 377 -1.64 -41.15 14.06
C LYS A 377 -1.33 -39.67 14.32
N VAL A 378 -1.67 -38.78 13.37
CA VAL A 378 -1.49 -37.32 13.48
C VAL A 378 -2.24 -36.76 14.70
N ARG A 379 -3.47 -37.24 14.96
CA ARG A 379 -4.24 -36.81 16.12
C ARG A 379 -3.66 -37.28 17.46
N ARG A 380 -3.01 -38.45 17.50
CA ARG A 380 -2.51 -39.08 18.73
C ARG A 380 -1.08 -38.69 19.10
N ARG A 381 -0.27 -38.18 18.16
CA ARG A 381 1.14 -37.80 18.42
C ARG A 381 1.40 -36.32 18.09
N PRO A 382 1.56 -35.45 19.11
CA PRO A 382 2.07 -34.10 18.90
C PRO A 382 3.59 -34.16 18.63
N LEU A 383 3.98 -33.83 17.39
CA LEU A 383 5.33 -33.55 16.84
C LEU A 383 6.52 -33.73 17.80
N TRP A 384 7.12 -34.92 17.88
CA TRP A 384 8.50 -35.16 18.37
C TRP A 384 8.95 -36.59 17.98
N SER A 385 9.44 -36.78 16.75
CA SER A 385 10.43 -37.82 16.31
C SER A 385 10.52 -37.89 14.78
N ASP A 386 11.59 -38.50 14.25
CA ASP A 386 11.80 -38.76 12.81
C ASP A 386 10.64 -39.55 12.13
N ASP A 387 9.81 -40.26 12.91
CA ASP A 387 8.57 -40.92 12.44
C ASP A 387 7.50 -39.92 11.97
N THR A 388 7.59 -38.66 12.39
CA THR A 388 6.57 -37.65 12.05
C THR A 388 6.72 -37.21 10.60
N ASP A 389 7.96 -37.09 10.11
CA ASP A 389 8.28 -36.73 8.72
C ASP A 389 7.76 -37.81 7.74
N SER A 390 7.97 -39.09 8.06
CA SER A 390 7.44 -40.19 7.23
C SER A 390 5.92 -40.24 7.22
N THR A 391 5.27 -39.97 8.36
CA THR A 391 3.80 -39.91 8.46
C THR A 391 3.22 -38.77 7.64
N TYR A 392 3.88 -37.60 7.59
CA TYR A 392 3.45 -36.46 6.80
C TYR A 392 3.71 -36.67 5.30
N LYS A 393 4.86 -37.22 4.92
CA LYS A 393 5.15 -37.60 3.52
C LYS A 393 4.11 -38.59 2.97
N GLU A 394 3.74 -39.61 3.75
CA GLU A 394 2.68 -40.55 3.34
C GLU A 394 1.30 -39.89 3.27
N LEU A 395 1.02 -38.92 4.16
CA LEU A 395 -0.24 -38.17 4.11
C LEU A 395 -0.29 -37.29 2.85
N HIS A 396 0.81 -36.61 2.52
CA HIS A 396 0.97 -35.82 1.29
C HIS A 396 0.72 -36.66 0.05
N GLU A 397 1.40 -37.80 -0.08
CA GLU A 397 1.28 -38.69 -1.23
C GLU A 397 -0.17 -39.15 -1.47
N ILE A 398 -0.91 -39.48 -0.41
CA ILE A 398 -2.31 -39.92 -0.53
C ILE A 398 -3.23 -38.76 -0.92
N LEU A 399 -2.99 -37.56 -0.36
CA LEU A 399 -3.84 -36.41 -0.63
C LEU A 399 -3.56 -35.78 -2.01
N SER A 400 -2.29 -35.76 -2.46
CA SER A 400 -1.89 -35.28 -3.79
C SER A 400 -2.41 -36.14 -4.93
N ASN A 401 -2.65 -37.43 -4.67
CA ASN A 401 -3.29 -38.36 -5.62
C ASN A 401 -4.82 -38.38 -5.52
N SER A 402 -5.42 -37.42 -4.80
CA SER A 402 -6.87 -37.28 -4.63
C SER A 402 -7.36 -35.91 -5.10
N ASP A 403 -8.67 -35.73 -5.24
CA ASP A 403 -9.31 -34.43 -5.56
C ASP A 403 -9.06 -33.33 -4.50
N LEU A 404 -8.19 -33.57 -3.51
CA LEU A 404 -7.74 -32.62 -2.49
C LEU A 404 -6.39 -31.98 -2.80
N HIS A 405 -5.81 -32.15 -3.99
CA HIS A 405 -4.48 -31.62 -4.32
C HIS A 405 -4.29 -30.13 -3.95
N HIS A 406 -5.33 -29.31 -4.11
CA HIS A 406 -5.34 -27.88 -3.73
C HIS A 406 -5.13 -27.61 -2.22
N ASP A 407 -5.40 -28.60 -1.35
CA ASP A 407 -5.28 -28.47 0.11
C ASP A 407 -3.88 -28.92 0.63
N VAL A 408 -2.95 -29.32 -0.26
CA VAL A 408 -1.79 -30.17 0.08
C VAL A 408 -0.41 -29.54 -0.19
N HIS A 409 -0.34 -28.38 -0.84
CA HIS A 409 0.89 -27.69 -1.29
C HIS A 409 1.91 -27.24 -0.21
N TRP A 410 1.78 -27.65 1.05
CA TRP A 410 2.57 -27.15 2.18
C TRP A 410 3.30 -28.24 2.99
N ILE A 411 3.39 -29.48 2.47
CA ILE A 411 4.03 -30.61 3.18
C ILE A 411 5.51 -30.77 2.77
N GLU A 412 5.99 -30.01 1.79
CA GLU A 412 7.42 -29.79 1.54
C GLU A 412 7.99 -28.75 2.51
#